data_AF-A0A413DKY7-F1
#
_entry.id   AF-A0A413DKY7-F1
#
_cell.length_a   1.000
_cell.length_b   1.000
_cell.length_c   1.000
_cell.angle_alpha   90.00
_cell.angle_beta   90.00
_cell.angle_gamma   90.00
#
_symmetry.space_group_name_H-M   'P 1'
#
loop_
_entity.id
_entity.type
_entity.pdbx_description
1 polymer ?
#
loop_
_entity_poly.entity_id
_entity_poly.type
_entity_poly.pdbx_seq_one_letter_code
_entity_poly.pdbx_strand_id
1 'polypeptide(L)'
;FHPHIHAIVLGGGLDVKNHWKDNGKDFFLPIKVISKTFRGKYMAELKQLWENDRLEFHGSAAPYKNYYAFKELLNTCYAKEWIPYCKKPFDGAESVIRYLGKYTHRIAISNYRIKDMTESTVTFSAK
;
A
#
# COMPACT_ATOMS: atom_id res chain seq x y z
N PHE A 1 1.43 4.04 15.47
CA PHE A 1 1.90 3.34 14.27
C PHE A 1 0.98 3.70 13.10
N HIS A 2 1.51 4.11 11.94
CA HIS A 2 0.72 4.55 10.77
C HIS A 2 1.33 3.99 9.47
N PRO A 3 1.22 2.67 9.24
CA PRO A 3 1.79 2.01 8.08
C PRO A 3 1.04 2.47 6.83
N HIS A 4 1.78 2.91 5.82
CA HIS A 4 1.24 3.33 4.54
C HIS A 4 2.28 3.10 3.44
N ILE A 5 1.81 2.93 2.21
CA ILE A 5 2.64 2.68 1.03
C ILE A 5 2.55 3.91 0.13
N HIS A 6 3.69 4.40 -0.33
CA HIS A 6 3.76 5.40 -1.40
C HIS A 6 4.06 4.69 -2.71
N ALA A 7 3.19 4.85 -3.69
CA ALA A 7 3.40 4.34 -5.04
C ALA A 7 3.46 5.51 -6.02
N ILE A 8 4.56 5.61 -6.77
CA ILE A 8 4.66 6.55 -7.89
C ILE A 8 4.32 5.75 -9.15
N VAL A 9 3.32 6.23 -9.88
CA VAL A 9 2.93 5.69 -11.18
C VAL A 9 3.19 6.74 -12.24
N LEU A 10 3.50 6.29 -13.45
CA LEU A 10 3.67 7.20 -14.57
C LEU A 10 2.30 7.77 -15.00
N GLY A 11 2.31 8.99 -15.54
CA GLY A 11 1.10 9.66 -16.07
C GLY A 11 0.64 9.16 -17.44
N GLY A 12 1.16 8.02 -17.89
CA GLY A 12 0.93 7.41 -19.20
C GLY A 12 1.42 5.98 -19.21
N GLY A 13 1.34 5.31 -20.35
CA GLY A 13 1.75 3.92 -20.50
C GLY A 13 2.14 3.58 -21.93
N LEU A 14 2.63 2.36 -22.12
CA LEU A 14 2.96 1.85 -23.45
C LEU A 14 1.72 1.26 -24.12
N ASP A 15 1.58 1.49 -25.43
CA ASP A 15 0.59 0.79 -26.25
C ASP A 15 1.06 -0.63 -26.62
N VAL A 16 0.24 -1.37 -27.37
CA VAL A 16 0.56 -2.74 -27.80
C VAL A 16 1.78 -2.83 -28.73
N LYS A 17 2.29 -1.70 -29.23
CA LYS A 17 3.47 -1.58 -30.08
C LYS A 17 4.67 -1.00 -29.32
N ASN A 18 4.60 -0.88 -27.99
CA ASN A 18 5.62 -0.25 -27.14
C ASN A 18 5.84 1.25 -27.40
N HIS A 19 4.86 1.97 -27.94
CA HIS A 19 4.92 3.43 -28.01
C HIS A 19 4.35 4.06 -26.75
N TRP A 20 4.99 5.14 -26.29
CA TRP A 20 4.51 5.92 -25.17
C TRP A 20 3.19 6.63 -25.52
N LYS A 21 2.21 6.51 -24.64
CA LYS A 21 0.94 7.22 -24.69
C LYS A 21 0.73 7.97 -23.37
N ASP A 22 0.73 9.30 -23.44
CA ASP A 22 0.40 10.14 -22.29
C ASP A 22 -1.12 10.23 -22.05
N ASN A 23 -1.48 10.70 -20.86
CA ASN A 23 -2.87 10.93 -20.46
C ASN A 23 -3.30 12.42 -20.58
N GLY A 24 -2.54 13.26 -21.29
CA GLY A 24 -2.78 14.69 -21.35
C GLY A 24 -2.74 15.38 -19.98
N LYS A 25 -3.54 16.45 -19.81
CA LYS A 25 -3.55 17.31 -18.61
C LYS A 25 -4.48 16.82 -17.48
N ASP A 26 -5.31 15.84 -17.78
CA ASP A 26 -6.33 15.35 -16.85
C ASP A 26 -5.78 14.27 -15.92
N PHE A 27 -6.37 14.20 -14.73
CA PHE A 27 -6.04 13.14 -13.80
C PHE A 27 -6.84 11.89 -14.16
N PHE A 28 -6.21 10.91 -14.80
CA PHE A 28 -6.95 9.70 -15.22
C PHE A 28 -7.48 8.85 -14.08
N LEU A 29 -6.84 8.89 -12.90
CA LEU A 29 -7.11 7.90 -11.87
C LEU A 29 -8.49 8.14 -11.23
N PRO A 30 -9.45 7.21 -11.37
CA PRO A 30 -10.75 7.33 -10.74
C PRO A 30 -10.64 6.99 -9.25
N ILE A 31 -10.23 7.95 -8.42
CA ILE A 31 -9.88 7.74 -6.99
C ILE A 31 -10.97 6.96 -6.24
N LYS A 32 -12.25 7.28 -6.46
CA LYS A 32 -13.38 6.60 -5.81
C LYS A 32 -13.48 5.11 -6.19
N VAL A 33 -13.14 4.77 -7.44
CA VAL A 33 -13.12 3.37 -7.89
C VAL A 33 -11.91 2.66 -7.31
N ILE A 34 -10.72 3.26 -7.36
CA ILE A 34 -9.48 2.70 -6.81
C ILE A 34 -9.64 2.44 -5.31
N SER A 35 -10.18 3.41 -4.57
CA SER A 35 -10.54 3.31 -3.15
C SER A 35 -11.33 2.03 -2.86
N LYS A 36 -12.46 1.85 -3.56
CA LYS A 36 -13.36 0.70 -3.35
C LYS A 36 -12.70 -0.61 -3.76
N THR A 37 -12.00 -0.63 -4.90
CA THR A 37 -11.31 -1.81 -5.42
C THR A 37 -10.18 -2.26 -4.49
N PHE A 38 -9.34 -1.33 -4.04
CA PHE A 38 -8.24 -1.61 -3.13
C PHE A 38 -8.76 -2.15 -1.80
N ARG A 39 -9.77 -1.49 -1.20
CA ARG A 39 -10.42 -1.99 0.01
C ARG A 39 -10.96 -3.41 -0.20
N GLY A 40 -11.67 -3.66 -1.30
CA GLY A 40 -12.21 -4.97 -1.61
C GLY A 40 -11.14 -6.06 -1.69
N LYS A 41 -10.08 -5.82 -2.47
CA LYS A 41 -8.97 -6.78 -2.66
C LYS A 41 -8.20 -7.03 -1.36
N TYR A 42 -7.81 -5.96 -0.67
CA TYR A 42 -7.06 -6.07 0.59
C TYR A 42 -7.83 -6.87 1.63
N MET A 43 -9.12 -6.57 1.80
CA MET A 43 -9.96 -7.26 2.78
C MET A 43 -10.20 -8.73 2.40
N ALA A 44 -10.34 -9.04 1.12
CA ALA A 44 -10.46 -10.42 0.65
C ALA A 44 -9.20 -11.24 0.93
N GLU A 45 -8.02 -10.69 0.61
CA GLU A 45 -6.74 -11.35 0.89
C GLU A 45 -6.47 -11.48 2.39
N LEU A 46 -6.75 -10.43 3.19
CA LEU A 46 -6.61 -10.49 4.64
C LEU A 46 -7.49 -11.59 5.24
N LYS A 47 -8.74 -11.71 4.78
CA LYS A 47 -9.66 -12.76 5.19
C LYS A 47 -9.12 -14.15 4.80
N GLN A 48 -8.64 -14.31 3.56
CA GLN A 48 -8.06 -15.55 3.09
C GLN A 48 -6.81 -15.96 3.89
N LEU A 49 -5.94 -15.01 4.25
CA LEU A 49 -4.77 -15.30 5.08
C LEU A 49 -5.17 -15.75 6.48
N TRP A 50 -6.23 -15.18 7.06
CA TRP A 50 -6.76 -15.63 8.36
C TRP A 50 -7.33 -17.05 8.26
N GLU A 51 -8.18 -17.31 7.25
CA GLU A 51 -8.84 -18.61 7.05
C GLU A 51 -7.86 -19.77 6.78
N ASN A 52 -6.66 -19.45 6.27
CA ASN A 52 -5.62 -20.44 6.00
C ASN A 52 -4.53 -20.48 7.09
N ASP A 53 -4.78 -19.91 8.27
CA ASP A 53 -3.83 -19.85 9.40
C ASP A 53 -2.46 -19.25 9.04
N ARG A 54 -2.44 -18.29 8.09
CA ARG A 54 -1.21 -17.62 7.60
C ARG A 54 -0.94 -16.28 8.29
N LEU A 55 -1.79 -15.89 9.24
CA LEU A 55 -1.61 -14.66 10.02
C LEU A 55 -1.14 -15.00 11.43
N GLU A 56 -0.08 -14.31 11.85
CA GLU A 56 0.35 -14.33 13.23
C GLU A 56 -0.12 -13.07 13.96
N PHE A 57 -0.60 -13.26 15.19
CA PHE A 57 -1.16 -12.21 16.02
C PHE A 57 -0.38 -12.10 17.32
N HIS A 58 0.24 -10.94 17.53
CA HIS A 58 1.14 -10.65 18.64
C HIS A 58 0.69 -9.41 19.41
N GLY A 59 1.01 -9.34 20.71
CA GLY A 59 0.69 -8.18 21.56
C GLY A 59 -0.79 -7.80 21.55
N SER A 60 -1.10 -6.53 21.27
CA SER A 60 -2.48 -6.02 21.21
C SER A 60 -3.31 -6.60 20.06
N ALA A 61 -2.69 -7.31 19.11
CA ALA A 61 -3.39 -8.00 18.04
C ALA A 61 -3.82 -9.42 18.43
N ALA A 62 -3.33 -9.97 19.56
CA ALA A 62 -3.65 -11.33 20.01
C ALA A 62 -5.16 -11.68 20.04
N PRO A 63 -6.09 -10.77 20.41
CA PRO A 63 -7.52 -11.06 20.40
C PRO A 63 -8.08 -11.46 19.02
N TYR A 64 -7.45 -11.01 17.94
CA TYR A 64 -7.92 -11.27 16.58
C TYR A 64 -7.63 -12.70 16.08
N LYS A 65 -7.02 -13.57 16.90
CA LYS A 65 -7.05 -15.02 16.68
C LYS A 65 -8.45 -15.60 16.83
N ASN A 66 -9.30 -14.95 17.63
CA ASN A 66 -10.68 -15.37 17.81
C ASN A 66 -11.52 -14.97 16.58
N TYR A 67 -12.30 -15.92 16.06
CA TYR A 67 -13.16 -15.71 14.89
C TYR A 67 -14.09 -14.51 15.02
N TYR A 68 -14.76 -14.34 16.16
CA TYR A 68 -15.73 -13.26 16.37
C TYR A 68 -15.05 -11.89 16.40
N ALA A 69 -13.95 -11.77 17.16
CA ALA A 69 -13.16 -10.54 17.22
C ALA A 69 -12.57 -10.15 15.86
N PHE A 70 -12.09 -11.13 15.08
CA PHE A 70 -11.60 -10.87 13.73
C PHE A 70 -12.72 -10.44 12.79
N LYS A 71 -13.89 -11.07 12.86
CA LYS A 71 -15.05 -10.68 12.06
C LYS A 71 -15.52 -9.27 12.37
N GLU A 72 -15.51 -8.86 13.64
CA GLU A 72 -15.81 -7.48 14.04
C GLU A 72 -14.79 -6.46 13.52
N LEU A 73 -13.50 -6.82 13.54
CA LEU A 73 -12.45 -6.02 12.91
C LEU A 73 -12.73 -5.84 11.41
N LEU A 74 -13.05 -6.93 10.70
CA LEU A 74 -13.37 -6.87 9.27
C LEU A 74 -14.58 -5.96 9.01
N ASN A 75 -15.66 -6.10 9.78
CA ASN A 75 -16.84 -5.25 9.67
C ASN A 75 -16.50 -3.77 9.87
N THR A 76 -15.71 -3.46 10.89
CA THR A 76 -15.22 -2.10 11.16
C THR A 76 -14.44 -1.54 9.98
N CYS A 77 -13.55 -2.35 9.39
CA CYS A 77 -12.76 -1.97 8.23
C CYS A 77 -13.60 -1.77 6.96
N TYR A 78 -14.65 -2.58 6.75
CA TYR A 78 -15.58 -2.42 5.63
C TYR A 78 -16.47 -1.18 5.76
N ALA A 79 -16.89 -0.84 6.97
CA ALA A 79 -17.71 0.34 7.24
C ALA A 79 -16.95 1.65 7.00
N LYS A 80 -15.62 1.66 7.20
CA LYS A 80 -14.79 2.85 6.94
C LYS A 80 -14.65 3.11 5.44
N GLU A 81 -14.70 4.39 5.06
CA GLU A 81 -14.26 4.82 3.75
C GLU A 81 -12.72 4.80 3.69
N TRP A 82 -12.19 4.11 2.68
CA TRP A 82 -10.75 4.02 2.46
C TRP A 82 -10.38 5.06 1.40
N ILE A 83 -9.90 6.22 1.79
CA ILE A 83 -9.58 7.28 0.82
C ILE A 83 -8.08 7.22 0.53
N PRO A 84 -7.63 6.58 -0.58
CA PRO A 84 -6.24 6.64 -0.96
C PRO A 84 -5.93 8.07 -1.40
N TYR A 85 -4.82 8.62 -0.90
CA TYR A 85 -4.32 9.89 -1.38
C TYR A 85 -3.70 9.69 -2.76
N CYS A 86 -4.40 10.11 -3.80
CA CYS A 86 -3.93 10.09 -5.18
C CYS A 86 -3.89 11.53 -5.69
N LYS A 87 -2.76 11.96 -6.23
CA LYS A 87 -2.56 13.31 -6.78
C LYS A 87 -2.05 13.23 -8.20
N LYS A 88 -2.23 14.32 -8.95
CA LYS A 88 -1.70 14.47 -10.31
C LYS A 88 -0.19 14.18 -10.37
N PRO A 89 0.32 13.73 -11.53
CA PRO A 89 1.75 13.56 -11.75
C PRO A 89 2.54 14.81 -11.37
N PHE A 90 3.78 14.61 -10.96
CA PHE A 90 4.71 15.69 -10.68
C PHE A 90 4.97 16.51 -11.95
N ASP A 91 5.13 17.82 -11.79
CA ASP A 91 5.49 18.70 -12.91
C ASP A 91 7.00 18.60 -13.16
N GLY A 92 7.38 17.65 -14.02
CA GLY A 92 8.77 17.42 -14.43
C GLY A 92 9.62 16.57 -13.49
N ALA A 93 10.80 16.18 -13.99
CA ALA A 93 11.74 15.29 -13.31
C ALA A 93 12.27 15.87 -11.99
N GLU A 94 12.49 17.18 -11.90
CA GLU A 94 12.97 17.82 -10.68
C GLU A 94 12.00 17.66 -9.50
N SER A 95 10.70 17.77 -9.77
CA SER A 95 9.64 17.56 -8.80
C SER A 95 9.59 16.11 -8.29
N VAL A 96 9.86 15.14 -9.16
CA VAL A 96 10.01 13.72 -8.80
C VAL A 96 11.23 13.52 -7.91
N ILE A 97 12.40 14.06 -8.30
CA ILE A 97 13.65 13.97 -7.53
C ILE A 97 13.49 14.61 -6.15
N ARG A 98 12.85 15.77 -6.07
CA ARG A 98 12.59 16.46 -4.79
C ARG A 98 11.65 15.67 -3.89
N TYR A 99 10.67 14.96 -4.46
CA TYR A 99 9.80 14.07 -3.70
C TYR A 99 10.57 12.84 -3.21
N LEU A 100 11.28 12.14 -4.10
CA LEU A 100 12.07 10.95 -3.76
C LEU A 100 13.21 11.28 -2.78
N GLY A 101 13.87 12.42 -2.93
CA GLY A 101 14.96 12.88 -2.07
C GLY A 101 14.57 12.98 -0.60
N LYS A 102 13.28 13.25 -0.31
CA LYS A 102 12.78 13.24 1.08
C LYS A 102 12.80 11.83 1.70
N TYR A 103 12.68 10.79 0.89
CA TYR A 103 12.68 9.40 1.33
C TYR A 103 14.07 8.77 1.31
N THR A 104 15.00 9.28 0.50
CA THR A 104 16.40 8.82 0.49
C THR A 104 17.20 9.36 1.68
N HIS A 105 16.82 10.51 2.26
CA HIS A 105 17.46 11.07 3.44
C HIS A 105 16.71 10.86 4.76
N ARG A 106 15.43 10.48 4.74
CA ARG A 106 14.66 10.10 5.93
C ARG A 106 14.04 8.73 5.72
N ILE A 107 14.89 7.71 5.78
CA ILE A 107 14.49 6.31 5.56
C ILE A 107 13.48 5.90 6.64
N ALA A 108 12.31 5.38 6.22
CA ALA A 108 11.28 4.89 7.14
C ALA A 108 11.75 3.67 7.97
N ILE A 109 12.69 2.91 7.42
CA ILE A 109 13.38 1.78 8.05
C ILE A 109 14.86 1.97 7.75
N SER A 110 15.67 2.25 8.76
CA SER A 110 17.13 2.33 8.61
C SER A 110 17.73 0.95 8.35
N ASN A 111 18.88 0.90 7.65
CA ASN A 111 19.55 -0.37 7.31
C ASN A 111 19.79 -1.27 8.54
N TYR A 112 20.16 -0.70 9.69
CA TYR A 112 20.38 -1.48 10.92
C TYR A 112 19.12 -2.18 11.47
N ARG A 113 17.92 -1.80 11.00
CA ARG A 113 16.67 -2.44 11.39
C ARG A 113 16.35 -3.64 10.51
N ILE A 114 16.94 -3.76 9.32
CA ILE A 114 16.81 -4.95 8.47
C ILE A 114 17.61 -6.07 9.13
N LYS A 115 16.92 -7.15 9.49
CA LYS A 115 17.53 -8.32 10.14
C LYS A 115 17.87 -9.42 9.13
N ASP A 116 17.05 -9.56 8.09
CA ASP A 116 17.20 -10.60 7.07
C ASP A 116 16.45 -10.23 5.78
N MET A 117 16.90 -10.75 4.64
CA MET A 117 16.27 -10.55 3.33
C MET A 117 16.46 -11.76 2.42
N THR A 118 15.35 -12.29 1.90
CA THR A 118 15.30 -13.35 0.89
C THR A 118 14.68 -12.82 -0.40
N GLU A 119 14.56 -13.66 -1.44
CA GLU A 119 13.93 -13.27 -2.71
C GLU A 119 12.47 -12.83 -2.56
N SER A 120 11.75 -13.34 -1.55
CA SER A 120 10.32 -13.08 -1.34
C SER A 120 10.00 -12.26 -0.09
N THR A 121 10.97 -12.10 0.82
CA THR A 121 10.68 -11.65 2.19
C THR A 121 11.77 -10.74 2.74
N VAL A 122 11.37 -9.68 3.45
CA VAL A 122 12.27 -8.81 4.23
C VAL A 122 11.84 -8.82 5.69
N THR A 123 12.77 -9.13 6.60
CA THR A 123 12.54 -9.12 8.06
C THR A 123 13.21 -7.89 8.66
N PHE A 124 12.49 -7.13 9.47
CA PHE A 124 13.04 -5.95 10.16
C PHE A 124 12.48 -5.76 11.57
N SER A 125 13.20 -5.05 12.43
CA SER A 125 12.72 -4.69 13.79
C SER A 125 11.74 -3.52 13.74
N ALA A 126 10.54 -3.70 14.27
CA ALA A 126 9.56 -2.64 14.56
C ALA A 126 9.68 -2.14 16.02
N LYS A 127 9.30 -0.88 16.29
CA LYS A 127 9.10 -0.32 17.63
C LYS A 127 7.62 0.01 17.76
#